data_AF-A0A8H4SWB6-F1
#
_entry.id   AF-A0A8H4SWB6-F1
#
_cell.length_a   1.000
_cell.length_b   1.000
_cell.length_c   1.000
_cell.angle_alpha   90.00
_cell.angle_beta   90.00
_cell.angle_gamma   90.00
#
_symmetry.space_group_name_H-M   'P 1'
#
loop_
_entity.id
_entity.type
_entity.pdbx_description
1 polymer ?
#
loop_
_entity_poly.entity_id
_entity_poly.type
_entity_poly.pdbx_seq_one_letter_code
_entity_poly.pdbx_strand_id
1 'polypeptide(L)'
;MELPTWRDSALEAASNSLFDESSTRSEDASVLLVLLSFFSPCEKIPLDLFVRGSTLRKRWTVEGKIDLVDATKVGLTPGLVELLADAQRLARAFGELCQSAAVLKYSDETYHLNEDMSARVHRSLTLDALPFWRQQALIVAYRAIPWKYIEFPDPVVKLFLPHLHHVIEAFQDCFDELPAATRTDFMLTLIEAFRFPDMAWKYFAIGQAELAAGRLKDTHLRLCIGQTKAVLGRLSGNMDEATGSLQNLVSDDSATPMNQRIRSEVGVAIIQRALNSIQVADLTTAQKLLEDWNPLGDDPSPLEDVLCFRKYSLLGRIMRLQGNFSNSLKLLETAHQASQGPSELVFDEDLRDLTCDLADALRELDEPVTGESYLRAEMVRRTERPDPLPGKSLLELALAEALFAQERYEEAEQICADVDSRSNLLKYERLRVYVILAKLSHIRSDFEVALSRWSEAMQALQEFSLVDGQVQTIISTSMADVLDAQGHNWLTRESPRKASLTELAKPQGVPHWIAGFRQWADYLQSRGARCG
;
A
#
# COMPACT_ATOMS: atom_id res chain seq x y z
N MET A 1 3.26 46.18 -18.66
CA MET A 1 3.99 45.20 -17.84
C MET A 1 4.09 43.98 -18.72
N GLU A 2 5.27 43.69 -19.26
CA GLU A 2 5.47 42.59 -20.22
C GLU A 2 5.07 41.27 -19.55
N LEU A 3 4.23 40.49 -20.23
CA LEU A 3 3.86 39.16 -19.77
C LEU A 3 5.11 38.26 -19.88
N PRO A 4 5.33 37.35 -18.91
CA PRO A 4 6.35 36.31 -19.05
C PRO A 4 6.22 35.58 -20.40
N THR A 5 7.34 35.34 -21.09
CA THR A 5 7.37 34.75 -22.44
C THR A 5 6.59 33.44 -22.59
N TRP A 6 6.51 32.64 -21.52
CA TRP A 6 5.74 31.40 -21.50
C TRP A 6 4.21 31.62 -21.50
N ARG A 7 3.72 32.73 -20.92
CA ARG A 7 2.29 33.09 -20.91
C ARG A 7 1.85 33.55 -22.28
N ASP A 8 2.64 34.39 -22.94
CA ASP A 8 2.36 34.83 -24.31
C ASP A 8 2.29 33.64 -25.26
N SER A 9 3.21 32.69 -25.13
CA SER A 9 3.18 31.45 -25.91
C SER A 9 1.94 30.60 -25.64
N ALA A 10 1.44 30.56 -24.39
CA ALA A 10 0.20 29.84 -24.08
C ALA A 10 -1.03 30.52 -24.68
N LEU A 11 -1.11 31.85 -24.58
CA LEU A 11 -2.21 32.64 -25.14
C LEU A 11 -2.28 32.49 -26.66
N GLU A 12 -1.14 32.59 -27.34
CA GLU A 12 -1.04 32.40 -28.78
C GLU A 12 -1.43 30.97 -29.19
N ALA A 13 -0.91 29.95 -28.49
CA ALA A 13 -1.22 28.56 -28.80
C ALA A 13 -2.71 28.24 -28.59
N ALA A 14 -3.30 28.73 -27.50
CA ALA A 14 -4.73 28.58 -27.23
C ALA A 14 -5.56 29.26 -28.33
N SER A 15 -5.26 30.52 -28.66
CA SER A 15 -5.96 31.27 -29.72
C SER A 15 -5.93 30.54 -31.06
N ASN A 16 -4.78 29.97 -31.44
CA ASN A 16 -4.61 29.28 -32.71
C ASN A 16 -5.26 27.88 -32.76
N SER A 17 -5.59 27.30 -31.61
CA SER A 17 -6.09 25.92 -31.51
C SER A 17 -7.62 25.80 -31.62
N LEU A 18 -8.35 26.89 -31.41
CA LEU A 18 -9.81 26.93 -31.31
C LEU A 18 -10.44 27.56 -32.54
N PHE A 19 -11.64 27.10 -32.88
CA PHE A 19 -12.35 27.53 -34.10
C PHE A 19 -13.11 28.85 -33.96
N ASP A 20 -13.28 29.38 -32.75
CA ASP A 20 -14.19 30.49 -32.48
C ASP A 20 -13.43 31.77 -32.06
N GLU A 21 -13.23 32.66 -33.04
CA GLU A 21 -12.61 33.99 -32.86
C GLU A 21 -13.43 34.91 -31.92
N SER A 22 -14.65 34.53 -31.56
CA SER A 22 -15.60 35.36 -30.79
C SER A 22 -15.61 35.12 -29.28
N SER A 23 -14.94 34.07 -28.78
CA SER A 23 -14.94 33.78 -27.34
C SER A 23 -13.89 34.61 -26.61
N THR A 24 -14.31 35.67 -25.89
CA THR A 24 -13.45 36.39 -24.94
C THR A 24 -13.14 35.48 -23.76
N ARG A 25 -12.10 34.65 -23.90
CA ARG A 25 -11.62 33.72 -22.88
C ARG A 25 -10.67 34.42 -21.92
N SER A 26 -10.68 34.02 -20.66
CA SER A 26 -9.66 34.46 -19.71
C SER A 26 -8.25 33.92 -20.06
N GLU A 27 -7.23 34.62 -19.58
CA GLU A 27 -5.85 34.13 -19.60
C GLU A 27 -5.73 32.78 -18.87
N ASP A 28 -6.46 32.63 -17.75
CA ASP A 28 -6.49 31.43 -16.92
C ASP A 28 -6.96 30.19 -17.70
N ALA A 29 -8.08 30.29 -18.42
CA ALA A 29 -8.58 29.19 -19.23
C ALA A 29 -7.66 28.86 -20.42
N SER A 30 -6.98 29.86 -20.99
CA SER A 30 -6.00 29.64 -22.06
C SER A 30 -4.76 28.90 -21.56
N VAL A 31 -4.20 29.34 -20.44
CA VAL A 31 -3.08 28.68 -19.75
C VAL A 31 -3.44 27.25 -19.34
N LEU A 32 -4.64 27.06 -18.77
CA LEU A 32 -5.14 25.75 -18.39
C LEU A 32 -5.30 24.81 -19.59
N LEU A 33 -5.82 25.30 -20.72
CA LEU A 33 -5.94 24.51 -21.96
C LEU A 33 -4.59 23.93 -22.40
N VAL A 34 -3.55 24.78 -22.37
CA VAL A 34 -2.20 24.38 -22.76
C VAL A 34 -1.62 23.38 -21.78
N LEU A 35 -1.83 23.56 -20.47
CA LEU A 35 -1.39 22.58 -19.50
C LEU A 35 -2.09 21.23 -19.68
N LEU A 36 -3.42 21.23 -19.90
CA LEU A 36 -4.24 20.03 -20.07
C LEU A 36 -3.81 19.19 -21.28
N SER A 37 -3.25 19.81 -22.34
CA SER A 37 -2.85 19.06 -23.55
C SER A 37 -1.76 18.03 -23.31
N PHE A 38 -1.01 18.15 -22.22
CA PHE A 38 0.07 17.23 -21.84
C PHE A 38 -0.40 16.06 -20.96
N PHE A 39 -1.64 16.06 -20.50
CA PHE A 39 -2.21 14.98 -19.69
C PHE A 39 -2.86 13.92 -20.59
N SER A 40 -3.00 12.68 -20.08
CA SER A 40 -3.56 11.57 -20.86
C SER A 40 -4.89 11.96 -21.55
N PRO A 41 -4.99 11.88 -22.89
CA PRO A 41 -6.20 12.21 -23.62
C PRO A 41 -7.23 11.08 -23.58
N CYS A 42 -6.93 9.93 -22.98
CA CYS A 42 -7.86 8.79 -22.91
C CYS A 42 -8.54 8.66 -21.54
N GLU A 43 -8.14 9.47 -20.57
CA GLU A 43 -8.52 9.32 -19.17
C GLU A 43 -9.19 10.60 -18.67
N LYS A 44 -10.12 10.43 -17.73
CA LYS A 44 -10.80 11.57 -17.12
C LYS A 44 -9.87 12.23 -16.10
N ILE A 45 -9.64 13.53 -16.29
CA ILE A 45 -8.79 14.37 -15.46
C ILE A 45 -9.59 14.90 -14.26
N PRO A 46 -9.26 14.51 -13.03
CA PRO A 46 -9.88 15.07 -11.83
C PRO A 46 -9.29 16.45 -11.50
N LEU A 47 -10.14 17.39 -11.04
CA LEU A 47 -9.70 18.74 -10.65
C LEU A 47 -8.66 18.72 -9.53
N ASP A 48 -8.81 17.78 -8.59
CA ASP A 48 -7.93 17.60 -7.45
C ASP A 48 -6.48 17.30 -7.83
N LEU A 49 -6.23 16.72 -9.02
CA LEU A 49 -4.88 16.50 -9.54
C LEU A 49 -4.08 17.80 -9.56
N PHE A 50 -4.70 18.88 -10.04
CA PHE A 50 -4.08 20.19 -10.18
C PHE A 50 -3.90 20.88 -8.84
N VAL A 51 -4.97 20.94 -8.04
CA VAL A 51 -4.95 21.59 -6.71
C VAL A 51 -3.88 20.94 -5.84
N ARG A 52 -3.82 19.61 -5.83
CA ARG A 52 -2.83 18.87 -5.04
C ARG A 52 -1.41 18.99 -5.60
N GLY A 53 -1.25 19.03 -6.93
CA GLY A 53 0.05 19.20 -7.58
C GLY A 53 0.69 20.56 -7.32
N SER A 54 -0.11 21.61 -7.12
CA SER A 54 0.35 22.99 -6.98
C SER A 54 0.37 23.54 -5.55
N THR A 55 -0.35 22.93 -4.61
CA THR A 55 -0.39 23.37 -3.20
C THR A 55 0.88 23.00 -2.43
N LEU A 56 1.02 23.55 -1.21
CA LEU A 56 2.07 23.17 -0.26
C LEU A 56 1.94 21.69 0.09
N ARG A 57 3.05 20.96 0.02
CA ARG A 57 3.09 19.52 0.31
C ARG A 57 4.09 19.19 1.40
N LYS A 58 3.80 18.16 2.19
CA LYS A 58 4.69 17.73 3.28
C LYS A 58 5.82 16.87 2.70
N ARG A 59 7.05 17.11 3.14
CA ARG A 59 8.24 16.35 2.73
C ARG A 59 9.17 16.09 3.92
N TRP A 60 9.96 15.03 3.83
CA TRP A 60 10.98 14.70 4.81
C TRP A 60 12.24 15.55 4.64
N THR A 61 12.66 16.24 5.70
CA THR A 61 13.93 16.97 5.74
C THR A 61 15.13 16.04 5.97
N VAL A 62 16.35 16.56 5.83
CA VAL A 62 17.57 15.79 6.10
C VAL A 62 17.73 15.41 7.58
N GLU A 63 17.04 16.12 8.47
CA GLU A 63 16.91 15.85 9.91
C GLU A 63 15.75 14.89 10.25
N GLY A 64 15.05 14.33 9.25
CA GLY A 64 13.90 13.45 9.50
C GLY A 64 12.66 14.18 10.06
N LYS A 65 12.59 15.51 9.90
CA LYS A 65 11.43 16.33 10.26
C LYS A 65 10.48 16.48 9.06
N ILE A 66 9.30 17.03 9.32
CA ILE A 66 8.31 17.37 8.31
C ILE A 66 8.45 18.85 7.95
N ASP A 67 8.53 19.16 6.66
CA ASP A 67 8.50 20.54 6.15
C ASP A 67 7.43 20.69 5.06
N LEU A 68 6.91 21.92 4.91
CA LEU A 68 5.95 22.29 3.88
C LEU A 68 6.67 22.88 2.67
N VAL A 69 6.74 22.12 1.59
CA VAL A 69 7.46 22.48 0.37
C VAL A 69 6.49 23.03 -0.68
N ASP A 70 6.73 24.27 -1.08
CA ASP A 70 6.04 24.95 -2.18
C ASP A 70 6.44 24.39 -3.55
N ALA A 71 5.48 24.28 -4.47
CA ALA A 71 5.72 23.75 -5.81
C ALA A 71 6.72 24.60 -6.63
N THR A 72 6.86 25.89 -6.31
CA THR A 72 7.89 26.78 -6.88
C THR A 72 9.31 26.33 -6.55
N LYS A 73 9.54 25.66 -5.41
CA LYS A 73 10.86 25.14 -5.01
C LYS A 73 11.36 24.03 -5.93
N VAL A 74 10.46 23.38 -6.66
CA VAL A 74 10.76 22.32 -7.62
C VAL A 74 10.47 22.73 -9.05
N GLY A 75 10.28 24.04 -9.29
CA GLY A 75 10.23 24.61 -10.65
C GLY A 75 8.84 24.77 -11.24
N LEU A 76 7.76 24.62 -10.47
CA LEU A 76 6.43 25.05 -10.92
C LEU A 76 6.38 26.58 -10.92
N THR A 77 5.92 27.17 -12.02
CA THR A 77 5.93 28.63 -12.16
C THR A 77 4.92 29.28 -11.20
N PRO A 78 5.24 30.39 -10.52
CA PRO A 78 4.33 31.03 -9.55
C PRO A 78 2.94 31.32 -10.12
N GLY A 79 2.87 31.75 -11.38
CA GLY A 79 1.59 31.99 -12.05
C GLY A 79 0.70 30.75 -12.20
N LEU A 80 1.29 29.57 -12.40
CA LEU A 80 0.55 28.31 -12.40
C LEU A 80 0.15 27.91 -10.98
N VAL A 81 1.00 28.14 -9.98
CA VAL A 81 0.66 27.89 -8.57
C VAL A 81 -0.59 28.70 -8.17
N GLU A 82 -0.61 30.00 -8.46
CA GLU A 82 -1.73 30.89 -8.16
C GLU A 82 -3.04 30.50 -8.87
N LEU A 83 -2.95 29.93 -10.07
CA LEU A 83 -4.13 29.46 -10.82
C LEU A 83 -4.62 28.11 -10.28
N LEU A 84 -3.73 27.14 -10.16
CA LEU A 84 -4.08 25.74 -9.91
C LEU A 84 -4.40 25.49 -8.42
N ALA A 85 -3.77 26.23 -7.49
CA ALA A 85 -4.00 26.04 -6.05
C ALA A 85 -5.33 26.64 -5.57
N ASP A 86 -5.90 27.62 -6.30
CA ASP A 86 -7.22 28.19 -6.01
C ASP A 86 -8.30 27.36 -6.70
N ALA A 87 -8.95 26.47 -5.95
CA ALA A 87 -9.98 25.58 -6.47
C ALA A 87 -11.15 26.33 -7.15
N GLN A 88 -11.50 27.53 -6.68
CA GLN A 88 -12.59 28.33 -7.26
C GLN A 88 -12.15 29.00 -8.57
N ARG A 89 -10.93 29.50 -8.63
CA ARG A 89 -10.34 30.03 -9.87
C ARG A 89 -10.16 28.94 -10.91
N LEU A 90 -9.66 27.78 -10.51
CA LEU A 90 -9.50 26.60 -11.37
C LEU A 90 -10.85 26.10 -11.90
N ALA A 91 -11.87 25.97 -11.05
CA ALA A 91 -13.21 25.55 -11.47
C ALA A 91 -13.85 26.53 -12.47
N ARG A 92 -13.62 27.84 -12.31
CA ARG A 92 -14.06 28.85 -13.28
C ARG A 92 -13.36 28.69 -14.63
N ALA A 93 -12.04 28.50 -14.64
CA ALA A 93 -11.28 28.25 -15.86
C ALA A 93 -11.77 26.99 -16.59
N PHE A 94 -12.01 25.89 -15.88
CA PHE A 94 -12.66 24.70 -16.45
C PHE A 94 -14.06 24.98 -17.01
N GLY A 95 -14.86 25.78 -16.31
CA GLY A 95 -16.18 26.20 -16.76
C GLY A 95 -16.15 26.95 -18.10
N GLU A 96 -15.20 27.87 -18.29
CA GLU A 96 -14.97 28.56 -19.57
C GLU A 96 -14.55 27.59 -20.68
N LEU A 97 -13.66 26.63 -20.36
CA LEU A 97 -13.26 25.59 -21.31
C LEU A 97 -14.43 24.71 -21.75
N CYS A 98 -15.33 24.38 -20.83
CA CYS A 98 -16.56 23.64 -21.13
C CYS A 98 -17.51 24.45 -22.04
N GLN A 99 -17.69 25.75 -21.77
CA GLN A 99 -18.50 26.62 -22.62
C GLN A 99 -17.97 26.71 -24.05
N SER A 100 -16.65 26.64 -24.22
CA SER A 100 -16.00 26.63 -25.53
C SER A 100 -15.88 25.26 -26.19
N ALA A 101 -16.47 24.21 -25.61
CA ALA A 101 -16.38 22.81 -26.05
C ALA A 101 -14.94 22.27 -26.19
N ALA A 102 -13.96 22.90 -25.53
CA ALA A 102 -12.58 22.42 -25.48
C ALA A 102 -12.45 21.23 -24.53
N VAL A 103 -13.27 21.20 -23.47
CA VAL A 103 -13.28 20.18 -22.43
C VAL A 103 -14.72 19.70 -22.20
N LEU A 104 -14.88 18.40 -21.96
CA LEU A 104 -16.13 17.78 -21.53
C LEU A 104 -16.12 17.59 -20.01
N LYS A 105 -17.21 17.98 -19.34
CA LYS A 105 -17.39 17.78 -17.88
C LYS A 105 -18.31 16.60 -17.60
N TYR A 106 -17.94 15.77 -16.64
CA TYR A 106 -18.74 14.65 -16.15
C TYR A 106 -19.38 14.93 -14.79
N SER A 107 -20.34 14.09 -14.41
CA SER A 107 -21.11 14.22 -13.15
C SER A 107 -20.28 13.99 -11.88
N ASP A 108 -19.13 13.33 -12.01
CA ASP A 108 -18.16 13.04 -10.95
C ASP A 108 -17.12 14.16 -10.79
N GLU A 109 -17.38 15.35 -11.35
CA GLU A 109 -16.47 16.51 -11.34
C GLU A 109 -15.10 16.22 -11.98
N THR A 110 -15.06 15.26 -12.90
CA THR A 110 -13.90 14.98 -13.76
C THR A 110 -14.10 15.56 -15.17
N TYR A 111 -13.00 15.71 -15.89
CA TYR A 111 -12.95 16.45 -17.15
C TYR A 111 -12.21 15.66 -18.22
N HIS A 112 -12.58 15.83 -19.48
CA HIS A 112 -11.86 15.22 -20.61
C HIS A 112 -11.56 16.28 -21.65
N LEU A 113 -10.28 16.45 -21.99
CA LEU A 113 -9.87 17.30 -23.10
C LEU A 113 -10.30 16.65 -24.42
N ASN A 114 -10.90 17.43 -25.31
CA ASN A 114 -11.28 16.94 -26.65
C ASN A 114 -10.03 16.39 -27.38
N GLU A 115 -10.12 15.18 -27.96
CA GLU A 115 -9.00 14.42 -28.51
C GLU A 115 -8.18 15.21 -29.54
N ASP A 116 -8.85 15.98 -30.40
CA ASP A 116 -8.19 16.82 -31.41
C ASP A 116 -7.47 18.03 -30.82
N MET A 117 -7.86 18.47 -29.63
CA MET A 117 -7.40 19.72 -29.03
C MET A 117 -5.94 19.62 -28.59
N SER A 118 -5.54 18.49 -27.98
CA SER A 118 -4.16 18.28 -27.54
C SER A 118 -3.17 18.41 -28.72
N ALA A 119 -3.45 17.72 -29.82
CA ALA A 119 -2.62 17.76 -31.01
C ALA A 119 -2.52 19.15 -31.63
N ARG A 120 -3.60 19.94 -31.61
CA ARG A 120 -3.61 21.32 -32.12
C ARG A 120 -2.79 22.25 -31.25
N VAL A 121 -3.00 22.21 -29.94
CA VAL A 121 -2.21 22.99 -28.98
C VAL A 121 -0.73 22.71 -29.15
N HIS A 122 -0.33 21.43 -29.23
CA HIS A 122 1.07 21.05 -29.41
C HIS A 122 1.67 21.56 -30.73
N ARG A 123 0.89 21.61 -31.83
CA ARG A 123 1.35 22.19 -33.10
C ARG A 123 1.47 23.71 -33.07
N SER A 124 0.66 24.37 -32.24
CA SER A 124 0.65 25.82 -32.10
C SER A 124 1.69 26.34 -31.10
N LEU A 125 2.26 25.46 -30.26
CA LEU A 125 3.35 25.82 -29.37
C LEU A 125 4.67 25.91 -30.13
N THR A 126 5.53 26.85 -29.73
CA THR A 126 6.89 26.95 -30.24
C THR A 126 7.75 25.79 -29.73
N LEU A 127 8.81 25.46 -30.46
CA LEU A 127 9.74 24.40 -30.07
C LEU A 127 10.38 24.65 -28.69
N ASP A 128 10.57 25.91 -28.32
CA ASP A 128 11.13 26.30 -27.01
C ASP A 128 10.09 26.23 -25.87
N ALA A 129 8.80 26.38 -26.18
CA ALA A 129 7.72 26.32 -25.18
C ALA A 129 7.33 24.88 -24.83
N LEU A 130 7.49 23.92 -25.76
CA LEU A 130 7.13 22.52 -25.55
C LEU A 130 7.84 21.88 -24.33
N PRO A 131 9.19 21.94 -24.19
CA PRO A 131 9.87 21.39 -23.01
C PRO A 131 9.42 22.03 -21.69
N PHE A 132 9.18 23.35 -21.71
CA PHE A 132 8.69 24.08 -20.54
C PHE A 132 7.35 23.51 -20.07
N TRP A 133 6.35 23.45 -20.94
CA TRP A 133 5.01 22.96 -20.58
C TRP A 133 5.01 21.50 -20.18
N ARG A 134 5.83 20.67 -20.84
CA ARG A 134 6.02 19.26 -20.47
C ARG A 134 6.56 19.13 -19.04
N GLN A 135 7.54 19.95 -18.67
CA GLN A 135 8.06 19.99 -17.30
C GLN A 135 7.01 20.47 -16.29
N GLN A 136 6.23 21.51 -16.61
CA GLN A 136 5.18 22.00 -15.72
C GLN A 136 4.11 20.92 -15.47
N ALA A 137 3.68 20.21 -16.53
CA ALA A 137 2.75 19.09 -16.44
C ALA A 137 3.31 17.95 -15.59
N LEU A 138 4.59 17.60 -15.77
CA LEU A 138 5.26 16.58 -14.97
C LEU A 138 5.23 16.94 -13.49
N ILE A 139 5.61 18.18 -13.15
CA ILE A 139 5.63 18.66 -11.77
C ILE A 139 4.26 18.60 -11.12
N VAL A 140 3.22 19.07 -11.82
CA VAL A 140 1.84 18.99 -11.31
C VAL A 140 1.42 17.54 -11.09
N ALA A 141 1.65 16.66 -12.08
CA ALA A 141 1.19 15.28 -12.03
C ALA A 141 1.86 14.48 -10.90
N TYR A 142 3.18 14.55 -10.76
CA TYR A 142 3.86 13.76 -9.73
C TYR A 142 3.60 14.33 -8.35
N ARG A 143 3.62 15.67 -8.17
CA ARG A 143 3.42 16.28 -6.84
C ARG A 143 2.05 16.01 -6.25
N ALA A 144 1.05 15.69 -7.08
CA ALA A 144 -0.28 15.33 -6.62
C ALA A 144 -0.25 14.09 -5.70
N ILE A 145 0.72 13.18 -5.89
CA ILE A 145 0.86 11.95 -5.11
C ILE A 145 1.22 12.24 -3.64
N PRO A 146 0.42 11.76 -2.67
CA PRO A 146 0.73 11.90 -1.24
C PRO A 146 1.88 11.03 -0.80
N TRP A 147 2.66 11.53 0.16
CA TRP A 147 3.74 10.78 0.79
C TRP A 147 3.22 10.02 2.03
N LYS A 148 3.59 8.74 2.13
CA LYS A 148 3.15 7.88 3.23
C LYS A 148 3.63 8.47 4.56
N TYR A 149 2.83 8.30 5.60
CA TYR A 149 3.09 8.76 6.97
C TYR A 149 2.99 10.26 7.25
N ILE A 150 2.97 11.13 6.24
CA ILE A 150 2.90 12.58 6.47
C ILE A 150 1.66 13.21 5.85
N GLU A 151 1.08 12.54 4.84
CA GLU A 151 -0.15 12.97 4.19
C GLU A 151 -1.20 11.86 4.22
N PHE A 152 -2.47 12.25 4.27
CA PHE A 152 -3.57 11.30 4.26
C PHE A 152 -3.65 10.55 2.92
N PRO A 153 -3.91 9.23 2.96
CA PRO A 153 -4.25 8.48 1.77
C PRO A 153 -5.59 9.00 1.23
N ASP A 154 -5.61 9.26 -0.07
CA ASP A 154 -6.76 9.82 -0.77
C ASP A 154 -7.15 8.84 -1.89
N PRO A 155 -8.39 8.31 -1.90
CA PRO A 155 -8.85 7.34 -2.90
C PRO A 155 -8.75 7.86 -4.34
N VAL A 156 -8.86 9.17 -4.54
CA VAL A 156 -8.82 9.83 -5.86
C VAL A 156 -7.45 9.68 -6.51
N VAL A 157 -6.39 9.40 -5.74
CA VAL A 157 -5.02 9.29 -6.27
C VAL A 157 -4.88 8.21 -7.34
N LYS A 158 -5.70 7.16 -7.32
CA LYS A 158 -5.69 6.15 -8.39
C LYS A 158 -6.04 6.74 -9.76
N LEU A 159 -6.86 7.79 -9.79
CA LEU A 159 -7.22 8.52 -11.02
C LEU A 159 -6.06 9.40 -11.51
N PHE A 160 -5.07 9.70 -10.67
CA PHE A 160 -3.90 10.51 -11.06
C PHE A 160 -2.85 9.67 -11.80
N LEU A 161 -2.77 8.37 -11.51
CA LEU A 161 -1.70 7.50 -12.02
C LEU A 161 -1.66 7.38 -13.55
N PRO A 162 -2.79 7.25 -14.27
CA PRO A 162 -2.75 7.20 -15.74
C PRO A 162 -2.20 8.49 -16.35
N HIS A 163 -2.51 9.64 -15.76
CA HIS A 163 -1.96 10.91 -16.22
C HIS A 163 -0.47 11.04 -15.89
N LEU A 164 -0.06 10.61 -14.69
CA LEU A 164 1.35 10.58 -14.32
C LEU A 164 2.15 9.67 -15.26
N HIS A 165 1.64 8.46 -15.55
CA HIS A 165 2.24 7.54 -16.52
C HIS A 165 2.45 8.20 -17.87
N HIS A 166 1.39 8.79 -18.42
CA HIS A 166 1.42 9.45 -19.73
C HIS A 166 2.45 10.57 -19.80
N VAL A 167 2.49 11.44 -18.78
CA VAL A 167 3.43 12.57 -18.74
C VAL A 167 4.88 12.09 -18.59
N ILE A 168 5.11 11.02 -17.82
CA ILE A 168 6.44 10.42 -17.64
C ILE A 168 6.94 9.82 -18.95
N GLU A 169 6.11 9.05 -19.66
CA GLU A 169 6.49 8.47 -20.96
C GLU A 169 6.88 9.56 -21.97
N ALA A 170 6.14 10.68 -21.97
CA ALA A 170 6.48 11.83 -22.82
C ALA A 170 7.79 12.53 -22.40
N PHE A 171 8.26 12.34 -21.17
CA PHE A 171 9.44 12.99 -20.59
C PHE A 171 10.68 12.08 -20.48
N GLN A 172 10.54 10.76 -20.68
CA GLN A 172 11.54 9.76 -20.30
C GLN A 172 12.97 10.00 -20.82
N ASP A 173 13.11 10.60 -22.00
CA ASP A 173 14.41 10.85 -22.64
C ASP A 173 15.10 12.14 -22.14
N CYS A 174 14.42 12.93 -21.30
CA CYS A 174 14.84 14.28 -20.89
C CYS A 174 15.05 14.41 -19.38
N PHE A 175 15.05 13.33 -18.59
CA PHE A 175 15.21 13.45 -17.13
C PHE A 175 16.50 14.17 -16.71
N ASP A 176 17.59 14.02 -17.45
CA ASP A 176 18.86 14.69 -17.16
C ASP A 176 18.80 16.21 -17.34
N GLU A 177 17.78 16.74 -18.03
CA GLU A 177 17.54 18.18 -18.20
C GLU A 177 16.85 18.80 -16.97
N LEU A 178 16.28 17.98 -16.08
CA LEU A 178 15.62 18.48 -14.87
C LEU A 178 16.64 19.03 -13.87
N PRO A 179 16.32 20.17 -13.21
CA PRO A 179 17.08 20.62 -12.06
C PRO A 179 17.18 19.52 -10.99
N ALA A 180 18.33 19.42 -10.32
CA ALA A 180 18.58 18.35 -9.36
C ALA A 180 17.49 18.23 -8.29
N ALA A 181 17.01 19.35 -7.75
CA ALA A 181 15.94 19.37 -6.76
C ALA A 181 14.61 18.80 -7.29
N THR A 182 14.20 19.20 -8.50
CA THR A 182 13.00 18.68 -9.18
C THR A 182 13.13 17.19 -9.44
N ARG A 183 14.30 16.76 -9.94
CA ARG A 183 14.57 15.36 -10.23
C ARG A 183 14.52 14.49 -8.97
N THR A 184 15.12 14.96 -7.88
CA THR A 184 15.06 14.27 -6.57
C THR A 184 13.64 14.16 -6.04
N ASP A 185 12.86 15.25 -6.03
CA ASP A 185 11.46 15.24 -5.58
C ASP A 185 10.59 14.31 -6.45
N PHE A 186 10.80 14.33 -7.77
CA PHE A 186 10.16 13.42 -8.72
C PHE A 186 10.44 11.95 -8.40
N MET A 187 11.71 11.56 -8.25
CA MET A 187 12.09 10.18 -7.95
C MET A 187 11.54 9.69 -6.60
N LEU A 188 11.68 10.50 -5.54
CA LEU A 188 11.12 10.16 -4.23
C LEU A 188 9.61 10.00 -4.31
N THR A 189 8.94 10.82 -5.11
CA THR A 189 7.50 10.70 -5.30
C THR A 189 7.10 9.46 -6.12
N LEU A 190 7.93 9.01 -7.08
CA LEU A 190 7.71 7.72 -7.75
C LEU A 190 7.88 6.53 -6.80
N ILE A 191 8.87 6.61 -5.91
CA ILE A 191 9.06 5.62 -4.84
C ILE A 191 7.83 5.59 -3.92
N GLU A 192 7.29 6.73 -3.55
CA GLU A 192 6.04 6.81 -2.78
C GLU A 192 4.84 6.27 -3.57
N ALA A 193 4.77 6.55 -4.88
CA ALA A 193 3.70 6.07 -5.75
C ALA A 193 3.74 4.55 -5.99
N PHE A 194 4.85 3.87 -5.69
CA PHE A 194 4.98 2.42 -5.80
C PHE A 194 3.90 1.67 -4.99
N ARG A 195 3.38 2.29 -3.91
CA ARG A 195 2.37 1.66 -3.04
C ARG A 195 1.01 1.45 -3.68
N PHE A 196 0.72 2.10 -4.81
CA PHE A 196 -0.57 1.96 -5.48
C PHE A 196 -0.73 0.57 -6.14
N PRO A 197 -1.97 0.06 -6.23
CA PRO A 197 -2.23 -1.27 -6.77
C PRO A 197 -1.88 -1.36 -8.27
N ASP A 198 -1.68 -2.60 -8.74
CA ASP A 198 -1.11 -3.00 -10.04
C ASP A 198 0.40 -3.33 -10.01
N MET A 199 0.78 -4.46 -10.60
CA MET A 199 2.18 -4.86 -10.75
C MET A 199 2.84 -4.16 -11.93
N ALA A 200 2.12 -3.90 -13.03
CA ALA A 200 2.68 -3.17 -14.16
C ALA A 200 3.08 -1.75 -13.74
N TRP A 201 2.21 -1.05 -13.01
CA TRP A 201 2.54 0.23 -12.36
C TRP A 201 3.79 0.16 -11.47
N LYS A 202 3.92 -0.88 -10.63
CA LYS A 202 5.08 -1.03 -9.73
C LYS A 202 6.39 -1.16 -10.49
N TYR A 203 6.43 -1.98 -11.53
CA TYR A 203 7.60 -2.12 -12.41
C TYR A 203 7.90 -0.81 -13.14
N PHE A 204 6.87 -0.13 -13.64
CA PHE A 204 7.01 1.15 -14.32
C PHE A 204 7.59 2.22 -13.38
N ALA A 205 6.98 2.45 -12.21
CA ALA A 205 7.38 3.50 -11.28
C ALA A 205 8.83 3.34 -10.81
N ILE A 206 9.26 2.12 -10.45
CA ILE A 206 10.65 1.89 -10.04
C ILE A 206 11.61 2.03 -11.23
N GLY A 207 11.26 1.52 -12.42
CA GLY A 207 12.09 1.64 -13.61
C GLY A 207 12.32 3.10 -14.00
N GLN A 208 11.28 3.92 -13.93
CA GLN A 208 11.37 5.36 -14.21
C GLN A 208 12.17 6.11 -13.14
N ALA A 209 12.06 5.72 -11.85
CA ALA A 209 12.91 6.27 -10.80
C ALA A 209 14.39 5.93 -11.02
N GLU A 210 14.71 4.73 -11.51
CA GLU A 210 16.08 4.33 -11.85
C GLU A 210 16.64 5.08 -13.07
N LEU A 211 15.83 5.23 -14.11
CA LEU A 211 16.20 6.03 -15.28
C LEU A 211 16.47 7.49 -14.90
N ALA A 212 15.60 8.08 -14.09
CA ALA A 212 15.76 9.45 -13.62
C ALA A 212 16.96 9.63 -12.67
N ALA A 213 17.32 8.58 -11.92
CA ALA A 213 18.52 8.60 -11.08
C ALA A 213 19.77 8.77 -11.94
N GLY A 214 19.86 8.08 -13.08
CA GLY A 214 20.91 8.29 -14.08
C GLY A 214 22.32 8.35 -13.47
N ARG A 215 22.98 9.51 -13.58
CA ARG A 215 24.33 9.76 -13.05
C ARG A 215 24.34 10.44 -11.67
N LEU A 216 23.18 10.67 -11.04
CA LEU A 216 23.11 11.26 -9.71
C LEU A 216 23.75 10.33 -8.68
N LYS A 217 24.77 10.84 -7.99
CA LYS A 217 25.39 10.16 -6.85
C LYS A 217 24.72 10.62 -5.56
N ASP A 218 23.50 10.13 -5.33
CA ASP A 218 22.77 10.40 -4.09
C ASP A 218 22.53 9.09 -3.32
N THR A 219 23.16 8.98 -2.15
CA THR A 219 23.08 7.80 -1.29
C THR A 219 21.67 7.58 -0.73
N HIS A 220 20.92 8.63 -0.41
CA HIS A 220 19.54 8.51 0.07
C HIS A 220 18.64 7.93 -1.02
N LEU A 221 18.73 8.44 -2.24
CA LEU A 221 17.93 7.93 -3.37
C LEU A 221 18.26 6.47 -3.69
N ARG A 222 19.55 6.09 -3.71
CA ARG A 222 19.96 4.68 -3.92
C ARG A 222 19.37 3.75 -2.86
N LEU A 223 19.34 4.19 -1.60
CA LEU A 223 18.73 3.43 -0.49
C LEU A 223 17.24 3.23 -0.74
N CYS A 224 16.49 4.30 -1.04
CA CYS A 224 15.05 4.21 -1.27
C CYS A 224 14.70 3.33 -2.49
N ILE A 225 15.47 3.41 -3.58
CA ILE A 225 15.32 2.54 -4.76
C ILE A 225 15.54 1.08 -4.37
N GLY A 226 16.66 0.76 -3.71
CA GLY A 226 16.99 -0.62 -3.33
C GLY A 226 15.97 -1.22 -2.35
N GLN A 227 15.47 -0.43 -1.39
CA GLN A 227 14.37 -0.81 -0.51
C GLN A 227 13.09 -1.14 -1.29
N THR A 228 12.76 -0.34 -2.30
CA THR A 228 11.56 -0.53 -3.13
C THR A 228 11.68 -1.77 -4.01
N LYS A 229 12.85 -1.98 -4.61
CA LYS A 229 13.17 -3.23 -5.32
C LYS A 229 13.07 -4.46 -4.43
N ALA A 230 13.44 -4.34 -3.15
CA ALA A 230 13.25 -5.43 -2.20
C ALA A 230 11.77 -5.80 -2.02
N VAL A 231 10.89 -4.79 -1.95
CA VAL A 231 9.44 -5.02 -1.91
C VAL A 231 8.95 -5.67 -3.20
N LEU A 232 9.40 -5.19 -4.37
CA LEU A 232 9.02 -5.73 -5.67
C LEU A 232 9.45 -7.19 -5.86
N GLY A 233 10.67 -7.53 -5.44
CA GLY A 233 11.17 -8.90 -5.43
C GLY A 233 10.27 -9.81 -4.58
N ARG A 234 9.88 -9.40 -3.37
CA ARG A 234 8.93 -10.18 -2.55
C ARG A 234 7.56 -10.34 -3.22
N LEU A 235 7.01 -9.27 -3.80
CA LEU A 235 5.69 -9.30 -4.45
C LEU A 235 5.66 -10.18 -5.70
N SER A 236 6.77 -10.25 -6.44
CA SER A 236 6.92 -11.09 -7.64
C SER A 236 7.35 -12.53 -7.32
N GLY A 237 7.69 -12.82 -6.05
CA GLY A 237 8.23 -14.12 -5.64
C GLY A 237 9.74 -14.30 -5.92
N ASN A 238 10.42 -13.27 -6.43
CA ASN A 238 11.86 -13.27 -6.67
C ASN A 238 12.64 -12.86 -5.40
N MET A 239 12.87 -13.83 -4.51
CA MET A 239 13.55 -13.58 -3.23
C MET A 239 15.05 -13.27 -3.37
N ASP A 240 15.68 -13.71 -4.46
CA ASP A 240 17.08 -13.40 -4.76
C ASP A 240 17.23 -11.90 -5.06
N GLU A 241 16.35 -11.34 -5.90
CA GLU A 241 16.28 -9.90 -6.14
C GLU A 241 15.92 -9.13 -4.86
N ALA A 242 14.98 -9.67 -4.07
CA ALA A 242 14.55 -9.04 -2.82
C ALA A 242 15.71 -8.87 -1.82
N THR A 243 16.62 -9.84 -1.79
CA THR A 243 17.77 -9.86 -0.88
C THR A 243 18.96 -9.12 -1.47
N GLY A 244 19.28 -9.36 -2.74
CA GLY A 244 20.41 -8.75 -3.45
C GLY A 244 20.31 -7.23 -3.54
N SER A 245 19.09 -6.69 -3.69
CA SER A 245 18.84 -5.24 -3.75
C SER A 245 19.24 -4.50 -2.46
N LEU A 246 19.39 -5.21 -1.34
CA LEU A 246 19.73 -4.63 -0.02
C LEU A 246 21.18 -4.89 0.41
N GLN A 247 21.88 -5.85 -0.21
CA GLN A 247 23.21 -6.32 0.25
C GLN A 247 24.31 -5.25 0.12
N ASN A 248 24.22 -4.38 -0.88
CA ASN A 248 25.25 -3.37 -1.17
C ASN A 248 24.98 -2.00 -0.50
N LEU A 249 23.88 -1.87 0.24
CA LEU A 249 23.40 -0.57 0.73
C LEU A 249 24.00 -0.13 2.07
N VAL A 250 24.53 -1.07 2.87
CA VAL A 250 25.01 -0.80 4.24
C VAL A 250 26.54 -0.80 4.33
N SER A 251 27.24 -1.32 3.33
CA SER A 251 28.66 -1.70 3.47
C SER A 251 29.69 -0.78 2.82
N ASP A 252 29.31 0.19 1.97
CA ASP A 252 30.25 0.70 0.96
C ASP A 252 30.60 2.19 1.00
N ASP A 253 30.22 2.97 2.03
CA ASP A 253 30.54 4.40 2.02
C ASP A 253 30.82 5.00 3.41
N SER A 254 31.96 4.63 4.01
CA SER A 254 32.46 5.22 5.25
C SER A 254 32.80 6.72 5.15
N ALA A 255 32.68 7.32 3.95
CA ALA A 255 32.94 8.72 3.67
C ALA A 255 31.67 9.59 3.57
N THR A 256 30.46 8.99 3.54
CA THR A 256 29.22 9.77 3.47
C THR A 256 28.84 10.31 4.86
N PRO A 257 28.63 11.63 5.03
CA PRO A 257 28.11 12.20 6.27
C PRO A 257 26.73 11.58 6.59
N MET A 258 26.67 10.78 7.64
CA MET A 258 25.45 10.10 8.07
C MET A 258 24.51 11.13 8.73
N ASN A 259 23.65 11.78 7.95
CA ASN A 259 22.58 12.59 8.49
C ASN A 259 21.44 11.70 9.01
N GLN A 260 20.52 12.30 9.78
CA GLN A 260 19.42 11.57 10.43
C GLN A 260 18.54 10.86 9.41
N ARG A 261 18.24 11.51 8.26
CA ARG A 261 17.49 10.88 7.17
C ARG A 261 18.16 9.63 6.62
N ILE A 262 19.46 9.65 6.32
CA ILE A 262 20.20 8.48 5.82
C ILE A 262 20.19 7.34 6.85
N ARG A 263 20.34 7.66 8.15
CA ARG A 263 20.22 6.65 9.21
C ARG A 263 18.82 6.03 9.27
N SER A 264 17.78 6.85 9.13
CA SER A 264 16.41 6.35 9.04
C SER A 264 16.22 5.45 7.84
N GLU A 265 16.79 5.77 6.67
CA GLU A 265 16.78 4.89 5.51
C GLU A 265 17.49 3.55 5.75
N VAL A 266 18.56 3.53 6.53
CA VAL A 266 19.18 2.27 6.97
C VAL A 266 18.20 1.49 7.86
N GLY A 267 17.44 2.15 8.73
CA GLY A 267 16.35 1.55 9.50
C GLY A 267 15.25 0.96 8.62
N VAL A 268 14.83 1.67 7.56
CA VAL A 268 13.89 1.13 6.57
C VAL A 268 14.47 -0.10 5.89
N ALA A 269 15.74 -0.07 5.48
CA ALA A 269 16.40 -1.23 4.87
C ALA A 269 16.44 -2.44 5.81
N ILE A 270 16.69 -2.22 7.11
CA ILE A 270 16.61 -3.27 8.14
C ILE A 270 15.20 -3.86 8.23
N ILE A 271 14.17 -3.01 8.24
CA ILE A 271 12.77 -3.47 8.18
C ILE A 271 12.52 -4.31 6.93
N GLN A 272 13.01 -3.90 5.75
CA GLN A 272 12.86 -4.69 4.52
C GLN A 272 13.58 -6.04 4.60
N ARG A 273 14.77 -6.10 5.20
CA ARG A 273 15.49 -7.36 5.44
C ARG A 273 14.72 -8.27 6.40
N ALA A 274 14.18 -7.72 7.48
CA ALA A 274 13.36 -8.48 8.42
C ALA A 274 12.11 -9.05 7.74
N LEU A 275 11.45 -8.28 6.86
CA LEU A 275 10.33 -8.76 6.04
C LEU A 275 10.74 -9.87 5.06
N ASN A 276 11.94 -9.80 4.46
CA ASN A 276 12.46 -10.90 3.64
C ASN A 276 12.65 -12.17 4.47
N SER A 277 13.19 -12.06 5.68
CA SER A 277 13.37 -13.18 6.61
C SER A 277 12.03 -13.77 7.06
N ILE A 278 11.04 -12.94 7.39
CA ILE A 278 9.66 -13.40 7.67
C ILE A 278 9.09 -14.17 6.47
N GLN A 279 9.30 -13.70 5.24
CA GLN A 279 8.79 -14.33 4.01
C GLN A 279 9.32 -15.75 3.77
N VAL A 280 10.48 -16.10 4.36
CA VAL A 280 11.08 -17.44 4.31
C VAL A 280 11.00 -18.17 5.66
N ALA A 281 10.12 -17.73 6.56
CA ALA A 281 9.91 -18.28 7.89
C ALA A 281 11.13 -18.21 8.84
N ASP A 282 12.15 -17.41 8.54
CA ASP A 282 13.29 -17.17 9.44
C ASP A 282 12.96 -16.05 10.44
N LEU A 283 12.12 -16.40 11.41
CA LEU A 283 11.65 -15.47 12.44
C LEU A 283 12.76 -15.01 13.38
N THR A 284 13.76 -15.86 13.64
CA THR A 284 14.89 -15.54 14.52
C THR A 284 15.78 -14.45 13.92
N THR A 285 16.14 -14.57 12.63
CA THR A 285 16.91 -13.51 11.96
C THR A 285 16.09 -12.23 11.84
N ALA A 286 14.80 -12.33 11.51
CA ALA A 286 13.92 -11.16 11.43
C ALA A 286 13.85 -10.39 12.76
N GLN A 287 13.67 -11.10 13.87
CA GLN A 287 13.64 -10.53 15.21
C GLN A 287 14.95 -9.82 15.54
N LYS A 288 16.08 -10.51 15.38
CA LYS A 288 17.41 -9.96 15.69
C LYS A 288 17.69 -8.67 14.92
N LEU A 289 17.39 -8.67 13.61
CA LEU A 289 17.57 -7.48 12.76
C LEU A 289 16.81 -6.26 13.31
N LEU A 290 15.56 -6.45 13.76
CA LEU A 290 14.74 -5.38 14.29
C LEU A 290 15.20 -4.92 15.69
N GLU A 291 15.66 -5.84 16.53
CA GLU A 291 16.19 -5.53 17.87
C GLU A 291 17.50 -4.73 17.80
N ASP A 292 18.37 -5.05 16.82
CA ASP A 292 19.67 -4.41 16.63
C ASP A 292 19.58 -2.93 16.22
N TRP A 293 18.47 -2.49 15.62
CA TRP A 293 18.27 -1.09 15.22
C TRP A 293 17.62 -0.26 16.33
N ASN A 294 18.17 0.92 16.63
CA ASN A 294 17.62 1.89 17.59
C ASN A 294 17.77 3.34 17.06
N PRO A 295 16.88 4.26 17.48
CA PRO A 295 16.99 5.68 17.14
C PRO A 295 18.33 6.27 17.61
N LEU A 296 18.74 7.40 17.02
CA LEU A 296 20.05 8.02 17.29
C LEU A 296 20.20 8.55 18.72
N GLY A 297 19.11 8.91 19.38
CA GLY A 297 19.10 9.45 20.74
C GLY A 297 17.78 9.21 21.47
N ASP A 298 17.65 9.83 22.63
CA ASP A 298 16.49 9.66 23.53
C ASP A 298 15.20 10.30 22.98
N ASP A 299 15.34 11.32 22.11
CA ASP A 299 14.24 11.99 21.41
C ASP A 299 14.32 11.66 19.90
N PRO A 300 13.55 10.66 19.42
CA PRO A 300 13.50 10.31 18.01
C PRO A 300 12.94 11.45 17.14
N SER A 301 13.41 11.56 15.90
CA SER A 301 12.73 12.38 14.89
C SER A 301 11.38 11.78 14.48
N PRO A 302 10.44 12.56 13.91
CA PRO A 302 9.19 12.02 13.40
C PRO A 302 9.38 10.88 12.38
N LEU A 303 10.44 10.92 11.57
CA LEU A 303 10.78 9.80 10.67
C LEU A 303 11.25 8.56 11.44
N GLU A 304 12.01 8.72 12.53
CA GLU A 304 12.38 7.59 13.40
C GLU A 304 11.19 7.06 14.20
N ASP A 305 10.22 7.90 14.58
CA ASP A 305 8.97 7.47 15.22
C ASP A 305 8.18 6.52 14.31
N VAL A 306 8.13 6.81 13.00
CA VAL A 306 7.56 5.88 12.01
C VAL A 306 8.28 4.52 12.05
N LEU A 307 9.61 4.53 12.15
CA LEU A 307 10.40 3.29 12.21
C LEU A 307 10.18 2.54 13.52
N CYS A 308 10.11 3.24 14.65
CA CYS A 308 9.77 2.66 15.95
C CYS A 308 8.38 2.01 15.92
N PHE A 309 7.38 2.71 15.39
CA PHE A 309 6.03 2.16 15.19
C PHE A 309 6.09 0.85 14.40
N ARG A 310 6.72 0.86 13.22
CA ARG A 310 6.83 -0.33 12.37
C ARG A 310 7.64 -1.45 13.01
N LYS A 311 8.72 -1.12 13.72
CA LYS A 311 9.54 -2.09 14.49
C LYS A 311 8.68 -2.81 15.51
N TYR A 312 7.91 -2.08 16.32
CA TYR A 312 7.05 -2.68 17.34
C TYR A 312 5.92 -3.52 16.73
N SER A 313 5.27 -3.05 15.66
CA SER A 313 4.26 -3.84 14.96
C SER A 313 4.82 -5.17 14.43
N LEU A 314 6.00 -5.13 13.79
CA LEU A 314 6.63 -6.33 13.22
C LEU A 314 7.17 -7.27 14.29
N LEU A 315 7.82 -6.76 15.34
CA LEU A 315 8.25 -7.58 16.48
C LEU A 315 7.06 -8.23 17.16
N GLY A 316 5.97 -7.49 17.37
CA GLY A 316 4.72 -8.03 17.89
C GLY A 316 4.22 -9.21 17.07
N ARG A 317 4.11 -9.04 15.74
CA ARG A 317 3.74 -10.13 14.82
C ARG A 317 4.69 -11.32 14.93
N ILE A 318 6.01 -11.10 14.90
CA ILE A 318 7.01 -12.19 15.01
C ILE A 318 6.82 -12.96 16.32
N MET A 319 6.65 -12.26 17.45
CA MET A 319 6.43 -12.88 18.75
C MET A 319 5.16 -13.74 18.77
N ARG A 320 4.06 -13.27 18.16
CA ARG A 320 2.83 -14.06 18.00
C ARG A 320 3.10 -15.34 17.21
N LEU A 321 3.77 -15.21 16.07
CA LEU A 321 4.11 -16.32 15.18
C LEU A 321 5.00 -17.37 15.88
N GLN A 322 5.86 -16.95 16.81
CA GLN A 322 6.70 -17.81 17.65
C GLN A 322 5.96 -18.39 18.88
N GLY A 323 4.73 -17.95 19.18
CA GLY A 323 3.96 -18.41 20.34
C GLY A 323 4.16 -17.59 21.62
N ASN A 324 4.91 -16.49 21.56
CA ASN A 324 5.12 -15.57 22.67
C ASN A 324 4.02 -14.49 22.71
N PHE A 325 2.79 -14.92 22.99
CA PHE A 325 1.60 -14.07 22.87
C PHE A 325 1.59 -12.87 23.83
N SER A 326 2.07 -13.04 25.07
CA SER A 326 2.11 -11.94 26.04
C SER A 326 3.08 -10.82 25.65
N ASN A 327 4.26 -11.16 25.11
CA ASN A 327 5.19 -10.14 24.61
C ASN A 327 4.69 -9.54 23.28
N SER A 328 4.06 -10.36 22.43
CA SER A 328 3.38 -9.88 21.23
C SER A 328 2.39 -8.76 21.57
N LEU A 329 1.47 -9.01 22.51
CA LEU A 329 0.44 -8.04 22.88
C LEU A 329 1.05 -6.71 23.34
N LYS A 330 2.04 -6.75 24.25
CA LYS A 330 2.71 -5.53 24.75
C LYS A 330 3.32 -4.69 23.63
N LEU A 331 4.00 -5.32 22.67
CA LEU A 331 4.64 -4.65 21.54
C LEU A 331 3.60 -4.04 20.59
N LEU A 332 2.53 -4.79 20.29
CA LEU A 332 1.44 -4.31 19.44
C LEU A 332 0.66 -3.16 20.09
N GLU A 333 0.40 -3.23 21.40
CA GLU A 333 -0.21 -2.13 22.16
C GLU A 333 0.66 -0.89 22.16
N THR A 334 1.99 -1.04 22.27
CA THR A 334 2.95 0.08 22.16
C THR A 334 2.84 0.75 20.79
N ALA A 335 2.81 -0.04 19.71
CA ALA A 335 2.60 0.50 18.37
C ALA A 335 1.22 1.19 18.22
N HIS A 336 0.18 0.58 18.78
CA HIS A 336 -1.17 1.16 18.73
C HIS A 336 -1.24 2.48 19.49
N GLN A 337 -0.69 2.57 20.70
CA GLN A 337 -0.61 3.81 21.47
C GLN A 337 0.15 4.90 20.72
N ALA A 338 1.29 4.57 20.09
CA ALA A 338 2.04 5.50 19.26
C ALA A 338 1.20 6.06 18.10
N SER A 339 0.30 5.25 17.52
CA SER A 339 -0.60 5.69 16.44
C SER A 339 -1.76 6.57 16.89
N GLN A 340 -2.13 6.54 18.17
CA GLN A 340 -3.22 7.34 18.75
C GLN A 340 -2.73 8.66 19.36
N GLY A 341 -1.42 8.83 19.52
CA GLY A 341 -0.84 10.04 20.10
C GLY A 341 -1.04 11.28 19.21
N PRO A 342 -1.03 12.50 19.80
CA PRO A 342 -1.07 13.73 19.03
C PRO A 342 0.22 13.84 18.19
N SER A 343 0.11 13.54 16.90
CA SER A 343 1.23 13.52 15.98
C SER A 343 0.81 14.06 14.61
N GLU A 344 1.76 14.67 13.91
CA GLU A 344 1.59 15.05 12.50
C GLU A 344 1.68 13.83 11.55
N LEU A 345 1.97 12.65 12.11
CA LEU A 345 2.12 11.39 11.39
C LEU A 345 0.78 10.69 11.12
N VAL A 346 0.71 9.98 10.00
CA VAL A 346 -0.49 9.29 9.52
C VAL A 346 -0.22 7.79 9.33
N PHE A 347 -0.75 6.95 10.23
CA PHE A 347 -0.54 5.50 10.21
C PHE A 347 -1.68 4.70 9.54
N ASP A 348 -2.60 5.39 8.87
CA ASP A 348 -3.86 4.82 8.34
C ASP A 348 -3.69 3.55 7.50
N GLU A 349 -2.66 3.48 6.68
CA GLU A 349 -2.40 2.33 5.81
C GLU A 349 -1.94 1.08 6.60
N ASP A 350 -1.29 1.26 7.75
CA ASP A 350 -0.74 0.16 8.56
C ASP A 350 -1.69 -0.28 9.71
N LEU A 351 -2.64 0.59 10.11
CA LEU A 351 -3.59 0.32 11.20
C LEU A 351 -4.47 -0.91 10.98
N ARG A 352 -4.79 -1.25 9.72
CA ARG A 352 -5.56 -2.47 9.41
C ARG A 352 -4.85 -3.70 9.94
N ASP A 353 -3.57 -3.82 9.57
CA ASP A 353 -2.76 -5.00 9.86
C ASP A 353 -2.40 -5.06 11.34
N LEU A 354 -2.08 -3.91 11.94
CA LEU A 354 -1.83 -3.79 13.37
C LEU A 354 -3.03 -4.24 14.22
N THR A 355 -4.24 -3.78 13.88
CA THR A 355 -5.46 -4.13 14.62
C THR A 355 -5.80 -5.62 14.45
N CYS A 356 -5.57 -6.20 13.27
CA CYS A 356 -5.72 -7.64 13.07
C CYS A 356 -4.72 -8.43 13.92
N ASP A 357 -3.44 -8.03 13.95
CA ASP A 357 -2.43 -8.69 14.77
C ASP A 357 -2.74 -8.57 16.28
N LEU A 358 -3.28 -7.43 16.73
CA LEU A 358 -3.76 -7.24 18.10
C LEU A 358 -4.88 -8.20 18.45
N ALA A 359 -5.92 -8.26 17.62
CA ALA A 359 -7.06 -9.14 17.84
C ALA A 359 -6.65 -10.63 17.78
N ASP A 360 -5.78 -10.99 16.84
CA ASP A 360 -5.25 -12.34 16.72
C ASP A 360 -4.38 -12.71 17.94
N ALA A 361 -3.59 -11.77 18.51
CA ALA A 361 -2.84 -12.01 19.75
C ALA A 361 -3.75 -12.15 20.98
N LEU A 362 -4.78 -11.31 21.10
CA LEU A 362 -5.79 -11.39 22.17
C LEU A 362 -6.60 -12.69 22.08
N ARG A 363 -6.92 -13.14 20.87
CA ARG A 363 -7.55 -14.44 20.60
C ARG A 363 -6.70 -15.61 21.11
N GLU A 364 -5.38 -15.54 20.95
CA GLU A 364 -4.43 -16.55 21.47
C GLU A 364 -4.23 -16.46 23.00
N LEU A 365 -4.62 -15.36 23.63
CA LEU A 365 -4.63 -15.19 25.09
C LEU A 365 -6.01 -15.47 25.71
N ASP A 366 -6.95 -15.98 24.90
CA ASP A 366 -8.34 -16.25 25.30
C ASP A 366 -9.08 -14.99 25.79
N GLU A 367 -8.75 -13.82 25.20
CA GLU A 367 -9.40 -12.52 25.41
C GLU A 367 -10.12 -12.00 24.14
N PRO A 368 -11.00 -12.78 23.48
CA PRO A 368 -11.56 -12.41 22.19
C PRO A 368 -12.50 -11.19 22.23
N VAL A 369 -13.10 -10.87 23.39
CA VAL A 369 -13.98 -9.71 23.58
C VAL A 369 -13.21 -8.40 23.43
N THR A 370 -12.01 -8.33 24.00
CA THR A 370 -11.12 -7.16 23.85
C THR A 370 -10.71 -7.00 22.39
N GLY A 371 -10.38 -8.12 21.72
CA GLY A 371 -10.05 -8.13 20.29
C GLY A 371 -11.18 -7.62 19.40
N GLU A 372 -12.42 -8.03 19.67
CA GLU A 372 -13.62 -7.53 18.98
C GLU A 372 -13.76 -6.01 19.11
N SER A 373 -13.54 -5.46 20.31
CA SER A 373 -13.63 -4.01 20.55
C SER A 373 -12.69 -3.21 19.65
N TYR A 374 -11.41 -3.63 19.57
CA TYR A 374 -10.42 -3.01 18.68
C TYR A 374 -10.81 -3.09 17.21
N LEU A 375 -11.28 -4.26 16.76
CA LEU A 375 -11.68 -4.48 15.36
C LEU A 375 -12.86 -3.61 14.96
N ARG A 376 -13.91 -3.56 15.79
CA ARG A 376 -15.10 -2.73 15.50
C ARG A 376 -14.75 -1.25 15.50
N ALA A 377 -13.95 -0.79 16.45
CA ALA A 377 -13.49 0.61 16.49
C ALA A 377 -12.73 1.00 15.22
N GLU A 378 -11.81 0.15 14.75
CA GLU A 378 -11.06 0.40 13.52
C GLU A 378 -11.96 0.34 12.27
N MET A 379 -12.93 -0.58 12.22
CA MET A 379 -13.89 -0.64 11.12
C MET A 379 -14.72 0.64 11.03
N VAL A 380 -15.27 1.12 12.16
CA VAL A 380 -16.03 2.37 12.24
C VAL A 380 -15.16 3.55 11.79
N ARG A 381 -13.95 3.67 12.33
CA ARG A 381 -12.98 4.72 11.97
C ARG A 381 -12.65 4.72 10.49
N ARG A 382 -12.61 3.56 9.82
CA ARG A 382 -12.36 3.45 8.38
C ARG A 382 -13.57 3.80 7.52
N THR A 383 -14.78 3.47 7.97
CA THR A 383 -16.02 3.63 7.18
C THR A 383 -16.67 4.99 7.35
N GLU A 384 -16.57 5.62 8.51
CA GLU A 384 -17.21 6.93 8.80
C GLU A 384 -16.39 8.13 8.30
N ARG A 385 -15.25 7.88 7.67
CA ARG A 385 -14.47 8.93 7.01
C ARG A 385 -15.19 9.41 5.75
N PRO A 386 -15.01 10.69 5.37
CA PRO A 386 -15.45 11.19 4.05
C PRO A 386 -14.95 10.29 2.91
N ASP A 387 -13.72 9.76 3.08
CA ASP A 387 -13.03 8.88 2.14
C ASP A 387 -12.74 7.52 2.80
N PRO A 388 -13.59 6.50 2.59
CA PRO A 388 -13.41 5.19 3.21
C PRO A 388 -12.11 4.50 2.78
N LEU A 389 -11.40 3.93 3.74
CA LEU A 389 -10.14 3.21 3.48
C LEU A 389 -10.40 1.76 3.03
N PRO A 390 -9.60 1.21 2.10
CA PRO A 390 -9.73 -0.18 1.67
C PRO A 390 -9.28 -1.17 2.75
N GLY A 391 -9.54 -2.46 2.51
CA GLY A 391 -9.05 -3.57 3.34
C GLY A 391 -9.97 -3.98 4.50
N LYS A 392 -11.28 -3.69 4.40
CA LYS A 392 -12.28 -4.08 5.39
C LYS A 392 -12.38 -5.60 5.59
N SER A 393 -12.20 -6.38 4.51
CA SER A 393 -12.33 -7.86 4.53
C SER A 393 -11.43 -8.51 5.59
N LEU A 394 -10.15 -8.13 5.69
CA LEU A 394 -9.25 -8.71 6.68
C LEU A 394 -9.69 -8.44 8.12
N LEU A 395 -10.16 -7.22 8.42
CA LEU A 395 -10.69 -6.85 9.75
C LEU A 395 -11.95 -7.67 10.09
N GLU A 396 -12.84 -7.83 9.11
CA GLU A 396 -14.05 -8.65 9.26
C GLU A 396 -13.72 -10.12 9.51
N LEU A 397 -12.69 -10.67 8.86
CA LEU A 397 -12.27 -12.05 9.09
C LEU A 397 -11.58 -12.24 10.45
N ALA A 398 -10.84 -11.25 10.92
CA ALA A 398 -10.34 -11.24 12.31
C ALA A 398 -11.49 -11.14 13.32
N LEU A 399 -12.55 -10.37 13.00
CA LEU A 399 -13.75 -10.26 13.83
C LEU A 399 -14.53 -11.58 13.86
N ALA A 400 -14.71 -12.22 12.71
CA ALA A 400 -15.36 -13.52 12.63
C ALA A 400 -14.62 -14.59 13.47
N GLU A 401 -13.28 -14.57 13.47
CA GLU A 401 -12.49 -15.46 14.35
C GLU A 401 -12.70 -15.16 15.84
N ALA A 402 -12.73 -13.88 16.22
CA ALA A 402 -13.00 -13.47 17.60
C ALA A 402 -14.43 -13.84 18.04
N LEU A 403 -15.42 -13.70 17.16
CA LEU A 403 -16.81 -14.07 17.42
C LEU A 403 -16.98 -15.59 17.51
N PHE A 404 -16.30 -16.34 16.64
CA PHE A 404 -16.24 -17.81 16.74
C PHE A 404 -15.72 -18.25 18.10
N ALA A 405 -14.68 -17.59 18.63
CA ALA A 405 -14.12 -17.88 19.94
C ALA A 405 -15.06 -17.56 21.11
N GLN A 406 -16.01 -16.65 20.90
CA GLN A 406 -17.07 -16.29 21.85
C GLN A 406 -18.34 -17.14 21.66
N GLU A 407 -18.29 -18.18 20.81
CA GLU A 407 -19.44 -19.04 20.48
C GLU A 407 -20.60 -18.30 19.78
N ARG A 408 -20.35 -17.10 19.23
CA ARG A 408 -21.31 -16.31 18.43
C ARG A 408 -21.28 -16.75 16.96
N TYR A 409 -21.62 -18.02 16.74
CA TYR A 409 -21.40 -18.71 15.46
C TYR A 409 -22.21 -18.13 14.30
N GLU A 410 -23.46 -17.72 14.53
CA GLU A 410 -24.32 -17.15 13.49
C GLU A 410 -23.77 -15.84 12.93
N GLU A 411 -23.24 -14.99 13.81
CA GLU A 411 -22.66 -13.71 13.39
C GLU A 411 -21.32 -13.90 12.67
N ALA A 412 -20.48 -14.82 13.16
CA ALA A 412 -19.23 -15.18 12.49
C ALA A 412 -19.48 -15.74 11.08
N GLU A 413 -20.50 -16.58 10.91
CA GLU A 413 -20.90 -17.13 9.63
C GLU A 413 -21.40 -16.06 8.66
N GLN A 414 -22.27 -15.16 9.12
CA GLN A 414 -22.79 -14.07 8.29
C GLN A 414 -21.66 -13.20 7.74
N ILE A 415 -20.69 -12.84 8.59
CA ILE A 415 -19.52 -12.08 8.17
C ILE A 415 -18.71 -12.85 7.12
N CYS A 416 -18.47 -14.14 7.33
CA CYS A 416 -17.72 -14.95 6.37
C CYS A 416 -18.45 -15.08 5.03
N ALA A 417 -19.77 -15.28 5.03
CA ALA A 417 -20.58 -15.34 3.82
C ALA A 417 -20.54 -14.01 3.05
N ASP A 418 -20.64 -12.88 3.75
CA ASP A 418 -20.55 -11.55 3.14
C ASP A 418 -19.17 -11.32 2.51
N VAL A 419 -18.09 -11.78 3.16
CA VAL A 419 -16.72 -11.65 2.63
C VAL A 419 -16.47 -12.60 1.46
N ASP A 420 -16.90 -13.86 1.54
CA ASP A 420 -16.77 -14.88 0.48
C ASP A 420 -17.48 -14.45 -0.82
N SER A 421 -18.57 -13.68 -0.70
CA SER A 421 -19.31 -13.14 -1.85
C SER A 421 -18.54 -12.06 -2.64
N ARG A 422 -17.45 -11.50 -2.09
CA ARG A 422 -16.72 -10.39 -2.71
C ARG A 422 -15.75 -10.89 -3.78
N SER A 423 -15.75 -10.22 -4.92
CA SER A 423 -14.70 -10.41 -5.92
C SER A 423 -13.35 -9.90 -5.40
N ASN A 424 -12.26 -10.59 -5.75
CA ASN A 424 -10.86 -10.16 -5.53
C ASN A 424 -10.33 -10.23 -4.08
N LEU A 425 -10.70 -11.26 -3.31
CA LEU A 425 -10.06 -11.54 -2.02
C LEU A 425 -8.56 -11.83 -2.19
N LEU A 426 -7.76 -11.27 -1.28
CA LEU A 426 -6.35 -11.61 -1.17
C LEU A 426 -6.19 -13.08 -0.76
N LYS A 427 -5.05 -13.69 -1.12
CA LYS A 427 -4.77 -15.11 -0.82
C LYS A 427 -5.00 -15.47 0.65
N TYR A 428 -4.53 -14.61 1.56
CA TYR A 428 -4.64 -14.85 3.00
C TYR A 428 -6.08 -14.66 3.52
N GLU A 429 -6.83 -13.71 2.96
CA GLU A 429 -8.25 -13.50 3.29
C GLU A 429 -9.07 -14.73 2.87
N ARG A 430 -8.82 -15.26 1.67
CA ARG A 430 -9.46 -16.48 1.17
C ARG A 430 -9.20 -17.69 2.08
N LEU A 431 -7.94 -17.88 2.49
CA LEU A 431 -7.58 -18.95 3.43
C LEU A 431 -8.34 -18.80 4.76
N ARG A 432 -8.39 -17.58 5.34
CA ARG A 432 -9.12 -17.34 6.59
C ARG A 432 -10.62 -17.61 6.46
N VAL A 433 -11.26 -17.20 5.36
CA VAL A 433 -12.69 -17.49 5.10
C VAL A 433 -12.95 -18.99 5.18
N TYR A 434 -12.22 -19.79 4.39
CA TYR A 434 -12.46 -21.24 4.33
C TYR A 434 -12.17 -21.93 5.65
N VAL A 435 -11.13 -21.49 6.37
CA VAL A 435 -10.82 -21.99 7.71
C VAL A 435 -11.97 -21.73 8.69
N ILE A 436 -12.51 -20.51 8.73
CA ILE A 436 -13.57 -20.15 9.69
C ILE A 436 -14.87 -20.90 9.33
N LEU A 437 -15.26 -20.90 8.07
CA LEU A 437 -16.44 -21.65 7.59
C LEU A 437 -16.32 -23.15 7.85
N ALA A 438 -15.15 -23.73 7.64
CA ALA A 438 -14.93 -25.15 7.92
C ALA A 438 -15.11 -25.48 9.40
N LYS A 439 -14.55 -24.67 10.31
CA LYS A 439 -14.74 -24.83 11.76
C LYS A 439 -16.22 -24.71 12.16
N LEU A 440 -16.95 -23.73 11.59
CA LEU A 440 -18.37 -23.52 11.86
C LEU A 440 -19.21 -24.75 11.46
N SER A 441 -19.04 -25.26 10.24
CA SER A 441 -19.73 -26.47 9.76
C SER A 441 -19.35 -27.70 10.59
N HIS A 442 -18.07 -27.82 10.97
CA HIS A 442 -17.57 -28.93 11.78
C HIS A 442 -18.22 -28.95 13.17
N ILE A 443 -18.30 -27.81 13.87
CA ILE A 443 -18.98 -27.73 15.18
C ILE A 443 -20.47 -28.09 15.06
N ARG A 444 -21.13 -27.68 13.97
CA ARG A 444 -22.54 -27.98 13.71
C ARG A 444 -22.81 -29.41 13.24
N SER A 445 -21.76 -30.23 13.11
CA SER A 445 -21.85 -31.59 12.58
C SER A 445 -22.37 -31.68 11.14
N ASP A 446 -22.24 -30.59 10.37
CA ASP A 446 -22.46 -30.60 8.93
C ASP A 446 -21.18 -31.07 8.23
N PHE A 447 -20.94 -32.37 8.33
CA PHE A 447 -19.66 -32.98 7.95
C PHE A 447 -19.37 -32.92 6.45
N GLU A 448 -20.38 -32.95 5.59
CA GLU A 448 -20.19 -32.80 4.14
C GLU A 448 -19.68 -31.40 3.79
N VAL A 449 -20.34 -30.37 4.32
CA VAL A 449 -19.92 -28.98 4.11
C VAL A 449 -18.56 -28.71 4.77
N ALA A 450 -18.33 -29.22 5.98
CA ALA A 450 -17.05 -29.09 6.67
C ALA A 450 -15.89 -29.68 5.85
N LEU A 451 -16.05 -30.88 5.29
CA LEU A 451 -15.02 -31.52 4.46
C LEU A 451 -14.73 -30.71 3.19
N SER A 452 -15.78 -30.18 2.55
CA SER A 452 -15.63 -29.31 1.37
C SER A 452 -14.82 -28.06 1.72
N ARG A 453 -15.18 -27.35 2.81
CA ARG A 453 -14.49 -26.12 3.22
C ARG A 453 -13.05 -26.36 3.70
N TRP A 454 -12.78 -27.47 4.39
CA TRP A 454 -11.41 -27.86 4.74
C TRP A 454 -10.56 -28.17 3.50
N SER A 455 -11.17 -28.76 2.46
CA SER A 455 -10.49 -29.02 1.18
C SER A 455 -10.15 -27.71 0.46
N GLU A 456 -11.07 -26.73 0.45
CA GLU A 456 -10.83 -25.38 -0.08
C GLU A 456 -9.73 -24.66 0.70
N ALA A 457 -9.72 -24.76 2.04
CA ALA A 457 -8.66 -24.22 2.88
C ALA A 457 -7.29 -24.85 2.57
N MET A 458 -7.23 -26.18 2.39
CA MET A 458 -6.02 -26.90 2.00
C MET A 458 -5.52 -26.47 0.61
N GLN A 459 -6.43 -26.26 -0.34
CA GLN A 459 -6.06 -25.76 -1.67
C GLN A 459 -5.53 -24.33 -1.62
N ALA A 460 -6.18 -23.44 -0.87
CA ALA A 460 -5.71 -22.06 -0.67
C ALA A 460 -4.34 -22.03 0.03
N LEU A 461 -4.10 -22.95 0.96
CA LEU A 461 -2.82 -23.08 1.66
C LEU A 461 -1.65 -23.38 0.70
N GLN A 462 -1.87 -24.15 -0.37
CA GLN A 462 -0.82 -24.50 -1.35
C GLN A 462 -0.25 -23.28 -2.09
N GLU A 463 -0.94 -22.13 -2.07
CA GLU A 463 -0.46 -20.90 -2.71
C GLU A 463 0.65 -20.17 -1.92
N PHE A 464 0.98 -20.63 -0.72
CA PHE A 464 1.98 -20.02 0.15
C PHE A 464 3.26 -20.85 0.17
N SER A 465 4.41 -20.17 0.13
CA SER A 465 5.73 -20.80 0.33
C SER A 465 6.06 -20.99 1.82
N LEU A 466 5.33 -20.28 2.69
CA LEU A 466 5.49 -20.23 4.15
C LEU A 466 4.88 -21.44 4.89
N VAL A 467 4.42 -22.45 4.15
CA VAL A 467 3.53 -23.47 4.70
C VAL A 467 4.30 -24.43 5.60
N ASP A 468 4.03 -24.24 6.89
CA ASP A 468 4.38 -25.13 7.98
C ASP A 468 3.64 -26.46 7.84
N GLY A 469 4.32 -27.53 8.23
CA GLY A 469 3.67 -28.80 8.53
C GLY A 469 2.57 -28.68 9.58
N GLN A 470 2.64 -27.75 10.55
CA GLN A 470 1.64 -27.63 11.61
C GLN A 470 0.26 -27.19 11.11
N VAL A 471 0.18 -26.10 10.33
CA VAL A 471 -1.11 -25.63 9.75
C VAL A 471 -1.71 -26.70 8.85
N GLN A 472 -0.88 -27.31 8.00
CA GLN A 472 -1.29 -28.43 7.15
C GLN A 472 -1.77 -29.64 7.98
N THR A 473 -1.09 -29.94 9.08
CA THR A 473 -1.44 -31.04 10.00
C THR A 473 -2.79 -30.78 10.66
N ILE A 474 -3.06 -29.56 11.11
CA ILE A 474 -4.32 -29.22 11.76
C ILE A 474 -5.49 -29.34 10.77
N ILE A 475 -5.35 -28.83 9.54
CA ILE A 475 -6.37 -28.99 8.50
C ILE A 475 -6.56 -30.47 8.16
N SER A 476 -5.47 -31.22 7.97
CA SER A 476 -5.53 -32.66 7.65
C SER A 476 -6.18 -33.47 8.77
N THR A 477 -5.90 -33.13 10.02
CA THR A 477 -6.49 -33.77 11.20
C THR A 477 -7.97 -33.44 11.29
N SER A 478 -8.36 -32.20 10.96
CA SER A 478 -9.76 -31.78 10.92
C SER A 478 -10.54 -32.58 9.86
N MET A 479 -9.98 -32.74 8.66
CA MET A 479 -10.59 -33.58 7.61
C MET A 479 -10.71 -35.04 8.03
N ALA A 480 -9.71 -35.58 8.74
CA ALA A 480 -9.75 -36.95 9.25
C ALA A 480 -10.85 -37.14 10.31
N ASP A 481 -10.99 -36.20 11.26
CA ASP A 481 -12.06 -36.25 12.28
C ASP A 481 -13.46 -36.21 11.64
N VAL A 482 -13.63 -35.40 10.60
CA VAL A 482 -14.89 -35.33 9.83
C VAL A 482 -15.20 -36.66 9.13
N LEU A 483 -14.21 -37.28 8.48
CA LEU A 483 -14.38 -38.58 7.82
C LEU A 483 -14.67 -39.72 8.80
N ASP A 484 -13.98 -39.72 9.95
CA ASP A 484 -14.24 -40.68 11.03
C ASP A 484 -15.67 -40.50 11.57
N ALA A 485 -16.15 -39.27 11.74
CA ALA A 485 -17.51 -38.99 12.18
C ALA A 485 -18.59 -39.43 11.16
N GLN A 486 -18.26 -39.47 9.86
CA GLN A 486 -19.13 -40.00 8.80
C GLN A 486 -19.10 -41.55 8.72
N GLY A 487 -18.34 -42.23 9.57
CA GLY A 487 -18.22 -43.69 9.56
C GLY A 487 -17.31 -44.22 8.44
N HIS A 488 -16.52 -43.36 7.81
CA HIS A 488 -15.53 -43.72 6.80
C HIS A 488 -14.20 -44.18 7.41
N ASN A 489 -14.26 -44.91 8.53
CA ASN A 489 -13.12 -45.33 9.35
C ASN A 489 -12.08 -46.20 8.60
N TRP A 490 -12.49 -46.81 7.48
CA TRP A 490 -11.60 -47.58 6.60
C TRP A 490 -10.73 -46.66 5.72
N LEU A 491 -11.26 -45.52 5.27
CA LEU A 491 -10.53 -44.50 4.51
C LEU A 491 -9.48 -43.78 5.39
N THR A 492 -9.68 -43.69 6.69
CA THR A 492 -8.72 -43.09 7.62
C THR A 492 -7.69 -44.08 8.17
N ARG A 493 -8.00 -45.39 8.21
CA ARG A 493 -7.08 -46.46 8.68
C ARG A 493 -6.22 -47.08 7.57
N GLU A 494 -6.74 -47.23 6.35
CA GLU A 494 -5.99 -47.85 5.23
C GLU A 494 -5.49 -46.84 4.20
N SER A 495 -5.90 -45.57 4.25
CA SER A 495 -5.45 -44.63 3.23
C SER A 495 -3.99 -44.24 3.48
N PRO A 496 -3.11 -44.43 2.48
CA PRO A 496 -1.78 -43.83 2.50
C PRO A 496 -1.85 -42.30 2.60
N ARG A 497 -3.03 -41.65 2.45
CA ARG A 497 -3.20 -40.21 2.70
C ARG A 497 -2.90 -39.80 4.14
N LYS A 498 -3.24 -40.58 5.18
CA LYS A 498 -2.95 -40.15 6.57
C LYS A 498 -1.44 -40.18 6.83
N ALA A 499 -0.75 -41.22 6.33
CA ALA A 499 0.72 -41.31 6.36
C ALA A 499 1.37 -40.22 5.47
N SER A 500 0.90 -40.03 4.24
CA SER A 500 1.46 -39.03 3.31
C SER A 500 1.20 -37.58 3.74
N LEU A 501 0.07 -37.29 4.40
CA LEU A 501 -0.24 -35.95 4.91
C LEU A 501 0.62 -35.59 6.13
N THR A 502 1.02 -36.59 6.93
CA THR A 502 1.91 -36.40 8.08
C THR A 502 3.38 -36.38 7.65
N GLU A 503 3.78 -37.15 6.63
CA GLU A 503 5.13 -37.15 6.04
C GLU A 503 5.48 -35.88 5.26
N LEU A 504 4.48 -35.10 4.82
CA LEU A 504 4.68 -33.81 4.16
C LEU A 504 4.98 -32.65 5.13
N ALA A 505 4.80 -32.86 6.44
CA ALA A 505 5.07 -31.85 7.46
C ALA A 505 6.57 -31.70 7.68
N LYS A 506 7.17 -30.65 7.10
CA LYS A 506 8.57 -30.28 7.39
C LYS A 506 8.64 -29.68 8.81
N PRO A 507 9.63 -30.04 9.64
CA PRO A 507 9.82 -29.50 11.00
C PRO A 507 10.32 -28.04 11.04
N GLN A 508 10.36 -27.36 9.89
CA GLN A 508 10.79 -25.96 9.77
C GLN A 508 9.60 -25.16 9.24
N GLY A 509 9.00 -24.34 10.09
CA GLY A 509 7.77 -23.61 9.78
C GLY A 509 7.39 -22.60 10.87
N VAL A 510 6.29 -21.88 10.64
CA VAL A 510 5.76 -20.87 11.56
C VAL A 510 4.59 -21.45 12.38
N PRO A 511 4.79 -21.79 13.66
CA PRO A 511 3.85 -22.64 14.41
C PRO A 511 2.49 -21.99 14.65
N HIS A 512 2.45 -20.67 14.81
CA HIS A 512 1.24 -19.92 15.15
C HIS A 512 0.81 -18.96 14.03
N TRP A 513 0.85 -19.43 12.78
CA TRP A 513 0.52 -18.58 11.63
C TRP A 513 -0.94 -18.15 11.58
N ILE A 514 -1.88 -19.11 11.71
CA ILE A 514 -3.33 -18.87 11.72
C ILE A 514 -3.81 -18.77 13.16
N ALA A 515 -4.46 -17.66 13.51
CA ALA A 515 -5.01 -17.46 14.85
C ALA A 515 -6.14 -18.45 15.15
N GLY A 516 -6.20 -18.92 16.40
CA GLY A 516 -7.21 -19.86 16.90
C GLY A 516 -6.93 -21.33 16.57
N PHE A 517 -5.88 -21.63 15.78
CA PHE A 517 -5.51 -23.00 15.46
C PHE A 517 -4.99 -23.79 16.65
N ARG A 518 -4.38 -23.11 17.64
CA ARG A 518 -3.96 -23.74 18.90
C ARG A 518 -5.17 -24.32 19.64
N GLN A 519 -6.17 -23.49 19.93
CA GLN A 519 -7.40 -23.92 20.60
C GLN A 519 -8.19 -24.93 19.76
N TRP A 520 -8.15 -24.81 18.43
CA TRP A 520 -8.78 -25.79 17.54
C TRP A 520 -8.11 -27.16 17.61
N ALA A 521 -6.77 -27.20 17.66
CA ALA A 521 -6.03 -28.44 17.86
C ALA A 521 -6.37 -29.09 19.22
N ASP A 522 -6.49 -28.28 20.29
CA ASP A 522 -6.92 -28.75 21.61
C ASP A 522 -8.35 -29.33 21.57
N TYR A 523 -9.26 -28.68 20.84
CA TYR A 523 -10.62 -29.18 20.59
C TYR A 523 -10.60 -30.56 19.91
N LEU A 524 -9.84 -30.73 18.83
CA LEU A 524 -9.73 -32.02 18.12
C LEU A 524 -9.15 -33.13 19.00
N GLN A 525 -8.12 -32.83 19.80
CA GLN A 525 -7.54 -33.79 20.75
C GLN A 525 -8.57 -34.22 21.81
N SER A 526 -9.34 -33.27 22.34
CA SER A 526 -10.38 -33.55 23.34
C SER A 526 -11.51 -34.46 22.81
N ARG A 527 -11.82 -34.39 21.50
CA ARG A 527 -12.77 -35.27 20.82
C ARG A 527 -12.19 -36.66 20.59
N GLY A 528 -10.95 -36.75 20.11
CA GLY A 528 -10.27 -38.02 19.89
C GLY A 528 -10.14 -38.85 21.17
N ALA A 529 -9.86 -38.20 22.31
CA ALA A 529 -9.79 -38.86 23.62
C ALA A 529 -11.14 -39.38 24.15
N ARG A 530 -12.27 -38.87 23.65
CA ARG A 530 -13.62 -39.33 24.04
C ARG A 530 -14.12 -40.53 23.22
N CYS A 531 -13.44 -40.86 22.13
CA CYS A 531 -13.78 -41.98 21.24
C CYS A 531 -12.77 -43.15 21.32
N GLY A 532 -11.78 -43.07 22.23
CA GLY A 532 -10.73 -44.07 22.44
C GLY A 532 -11.08 -45.12 23.49
#